data_AF-A0A346XT42-F1
#
_entry.id   AF-A0A346XT42-F1
#
_cell.length_a   1.000
_cell.length_b   1.000
_cell.length_c   1.000
_cell.angle_alpha   90.00
_cell.angle_beta   90.00
_cell.angle_gamma   90.00
#
_symmetry.space_group_name_H-M   'P 1'
#
loop_
_entity.id
_entity.type
_entity.pdbx_description
1 polymer ?
#
loop_
_entity_poly.entity_id
_entity_poly.type
_entity_poly.pdbx_seq_one_letter_code
_entity_poly.pdbx_strand_id
1 'polypeptide(L)' 'MSADPSPTAPDYTPASAMSLRDLRAEMLQRAAAAAAKARRARRRGQLREARMLEQRAEQLIEVARSVNVT' A
#
# COMPACT_ATOMS: atom_id res chain seq x y z
N MET A 1 -31.55 24.92 36.82
CA MET A 1 -30.51 23.87 36.77
C MET A 1 -29.81 24.01 35.43
N SER A 2 -28.49 24.23 35.46
CA SER A 2 -27.65 24.57 34.32
C SER A 2 -27.56 23.43 33.30
N ALA A 3 -27.54 23.79 32.03
CA ALA A 3 -27.04 22.96 30.95
C ALA A 3 -25.51 22.85 31.04
N ASP A 4 -24.95 21.66 30.78
CA ASP A 4 -23.84 21.54 29.85
C ASP A 4 -23.75 20.10 29.29
N PRO A 5 -23.41 19.95 28.00
CA PRO A 5 -23.64 18.75 27.19
C PRO A 5 -22.47 17.77 27.24
N SER A 6 -22.82 16.49 27.06
CA SER A 6 -22.06 15.41 26.38
C SER A 6 -20.52 15.48 26.42
N PRO A 7 -19.82 14.59 27.16
CA PRO A 7 -18.55 14.10 26.67
C PRO A 7 -18.88 13.13 25.53
N THR A 8 -19.08 13.66 24.33
CA THR A 8 -18.98 12.85 23.12
C THR A 8 -17.57 12.29 23.18
N ALA A 9 -17.43 11.05 23.65
CA ALA A 9 -16.16 10.36 23.65
C ALA A 9 -15.57 10.59 22.26
N PRO A 10 -14.30 11.03 22.14
CA PRO A 10 -13.70 11.10 20.83
C PRO A 10 -13.88 9.72 20.23
N ASP A 11 -14.68 9.64 19.16
CA ASP A 11 -14.81 8.46 18.33
C ASP A 11 -13.40 8.20 17.83
N TYR A 12 -12.65 7.42 18.61
CA TYR A 12 -11.34 6.93 18.25
C TYR A 12 -11.62 5.98 17.11
N THR A 13 -11.66 6.54 15.92
CA THR A 13 -11.64 5.78 14.68
C THR A 13 -10.17 5.39 14.56
N PRO A 14 -9.78 4.15 14.92
CA PRO A 14 -8.42 3.75 14.67
C PRO A 14 -8.14 3.96 13.18
N ALA A 15 -6.93 4.35 12.83
CA ALA A 15 -6.42 4.36 11.45
C ALA A 15 -6.44 2.97 10.77
N SER A 16 -7.17 2.00 11.34
CA SER A 16 -7.33 0.59 10.94
C SER A 16 -8.48 0.37 9.95
N ALA A 17 -8.84 1.35 9.11
CA ALA A 17 -9.91 1.19 8.14
C ALA A 17 -9.46 1.42 6.68
N MET A 18 -8.19 1.14 6.34
CA MET A 18 -7.96 0.69 4.96
C MET A 18 -8.64 -0.66 4.83
N SER A 19 -9.70 -0.73 4.02
CA SER A 19 -10.32 -2.02 3.72
C SER A 19 -9.25 -2.91 3.09
N LEU A 20 -9.37 -4.24 3.26
CA LEU A 20 -8.48 -5.19 2.59
C LEU A 20 -8.42 -4.92 1.07
N ARG A 21 -9.51 -4.41 0.50
CA ARG A 21 -9.58 -3.94 -0.88
C ARG A 21 -8.67 -2.74 -1.16
N ASP A 22 -8.64 -1.73 -0.28
CA ASP A 22 -7.77 -0.57 -0.42
C ASP A 22 -6.30 -0.95 -0.23
N LEU A 23 -6.01 -1.84 0.74
CA LEU A 23 -4.66 -2.36 0.96
C LEU A 23 -4.16 -3.09 -0.29
N ARG A 24 -4.99 -3.95 -0.87
CA ARG A 24 -4.69 -4.63 -2.13
C ARG A 24 -4.44 -3.64 -3.26
N ALA A 25 -5.30 -2.63 -3.42
CA ALA A 25 -5.15 -1.60 -4.45
C ALA A 25 -3.83 -0.84 -4.29
N GLU A 26 -3.48 -0.46 -3.06
CA GLU A 26 -2.23 0.23 -2.77
C GLU A 26 -1.01 -0.63 -3.09
N MET A 27 -1.00 -1.91 -2.70
CA MET A 27 0.11 -2.82 -3.02
C MET A 27 0.30 -2.99 -4.52
N LEU A 28 -0.79 -3.13 -5.29
CA LEU A 28 -0.74 -3.20 -6.75
C LEU A 28 -0.24 -1.89 -7.38
N GLN A 29 -0.66 -0.74 -6.86
CA GLN A 29 -0.19 0.57 -7.34
C GLN A 29 1.32 0.75 -7.08
N ARG A 30 1.79 0.38 -5.88
CA ARG A 30 3.22 0.42 -5.53
C ARG A 30 4.04 -0.56 -6.39
N ALA A 31 3.50 -1.76 -6.67
CA ALA A 31 4.14 -2.72 -7.56
C ALA A 31 4.28 -2.19 -8.99
N ALA A 32 3.22 -1.56 -9.52
CA ALA A 32 3.24 -0.95 -10.84
C ALA A 32 4.26 0.20 -10.94
N ALA A 33 4.35 1.03 -9.90
CA ALA A 33 5.35 2.10 -9.81
C ALA A 33 6.79 1.54 -9.77
N ALA A 34 7.03 0.49 -8.98
CA ALA A 34 8.33 -0.18 -8.92
C ALA A 34 8.72 -0.79 -10.27
N ALA A 35 7.79 -1.47 -10.95
CA ALA A 35 8.01 -2.03 -12.29
C ALA A 35 8.29 -0.94 -13.34
N ALA A 36 7.58 0.19 -13.28
CA ALA A 36 7.84 1.32 -14.16
C ALA A 36 9.25 1.91 -13.92
N LYS A 37 9.67 2.02 -12.66
CA LYS A 37 11.03 2.45 -12.30
C LYS A 37 12.08 1.45 -12.77
N ALA A 38 11.84 0.15 -12.62
CA ALA A 38 12.73 -0.90 -13.11
C ALA A 38 12.96 -0.81 -14.62
N ARG A 39 11.89 -0.59 -15.41
CA ARG A 39 12.00 -0.36 -16.86
C ARG A 39 12.88 0.85 -17.21
N ARG A 40 12.76 1.95 -16.45
CA ARG A 40 13.61 3.14 -16.64
C ARG A 40 15.07 2.86 -16.26
N ALA A 41 15.31 2.13 -15.18
CA ALA A 41 16.64 1.71 -14.76
C ALA A 41 17.31 0.80 -15.82
N ARG A 42 16.57 -0.17 -16.40
CA ARG A 42 17.06 -0.98 -17.52
C ARG A 42 17.49 -0.14 -18.73
N ARG A 43 16.67 0.83 -19.13
CA ARG A 43 16.99 1.74 -20.26
C ARG A 43 18.26 2.56 -20.01
N ARG A 44 18.58 2.83 -18.73
CA ARG A 44 19.80 3.54 -18.32
C ARG A 44 21.00 2.61 -18.10
N GLY A 45 20.87 1.30 -18.37
CA GLY A 45 21.91 0.32 -18.12
C GLY A 45 22.09 -0.04 -16.63
N GLN A 46 21.23 0.43 -15.74
CA GLN A 46 21.29 0.18 -14.30
C GLN A 46 20.66 -1.19 -13.97
N LEU A 47 21.29 -2.27 -14.43
CA LEU A 47 20.72 -3.62 -14.36
C LEU A 47 20.52 -4.14 -12.93
N ARG A 48 21.40 -3.77 -11.99
CA ARG A 48 21.26 -4.16 -10.57
C ARG A 48 20.04 -3.51 -9.92
N GLU A 49 19.88 -2.19 -10.13
CA GLU A 49 18.71 -1.45 -9.63
C GLU A 49 17.41 -1.97 -10.25
N ALA A 50 17.42 -2.24 -11.56
CA ALA A 50 16.27 -2.83 -12.23
C ALA A 50 15.83 -4.16 -11.62
N ARG A 51 16.77 -5.09 -11.37
CA ARG A 51 16.47 -6.38 -10.75
C ARG A 51 15.91 -6.24 -9.33
N MET A 52 16.49 -5.35 -8.52
CA MET A 52 15.98 -5.06 -7.18
C MET A 52 14.54 -4.54 -7.22
N LEU A 53 14.26 -3.61 -8.13
CA LEU A 53 12.92 -3.04 -8.29
C LEU A 53 11.90 -4.06 -8.82
N GLU A 54 12.33 -4.98 -9.69
CA GLU A 54 11.50 -6.10 -10.16
C GLU A 54 11.15 -7.05 -9.02
N GLN A 55 12.14 -7.48 -8.22
CA GLN A 55 11.90 -8.31 -7.04
C GLN A 55 10.94 -7.62 -6.07
N ARG A 56 11.10 -6.30 -5.87
CA ARG A 56 10.20 -5.54 -5.00
C ARG A 56 8.78 -5.49 -5.54
N ALA A 57 8.60 -5.31 -6.85
CA ALA A 57 7.29 -5.33 -7.47
C ALA A 57 6.61 -6.69 -7.31
N GLU A 58 7.37 -7.78 -7.45
CA GLU A 58 6.88 -9.15 -7.29
C GLU A 58 6.41 -9.43 -5.86
N GLN A 59 7.20 -9.05 -4.85
CA GLN A 59 6.80 -9.15 -3.43
C GLN A 59 5.50 -8.40 -3.13
N LEU A 60 5.34 -7.20 -3.68
CA LEU A 60 4.13 -6.40 -3.49
C LEU A 60 2.89 -7.05 -4.14
N ILE A 61 3.07 -7.70 -5.30
CA ILE A 61 2.02 -8.48 -5.95
C ILE A 61 1.65 -9.70 -5.11
N GLU A 62 2.63 -10.39 -4.52
CA GLU A 62 2.41 -11.53 -3.64
C GLU A 62 1.58 -11.14 -2.41
N VAL A 63 1.94 -10.03 -1.74
CA VAL A 63 1.15 -9.47 -0.64
C VAL A 63 -0.26 -9.09 -1.11
N ALA A 64 -0.41 -8.46 -2.28
CA ALA A 64 -1.73 -8.13 -2.81
C ALA A 64 -2.60 -9.36 -3.10
N ARG A 65 -1.98 -10.50 -3.44
CA ARG A 65 -2.68 -11.78 -3.63
C ARG A 65 -3.09 -12.41 -2.31
N SER A 66 -2.24 -12.39 -1.28
CA SER A 66 -2.56 -12.98 0.02
C SER A 66 -3.73 -12.29 0.71
N VAL A 67 -3.91 -10.99 0.48
CA VAL A 67 -5.04 -10.19 0.98
C VAL A 67 -6.41 -10.66 0.43
N ASN A 68 -6.46 -11.41 -0.68
CA ASN A 68 -7.71 -11.92 -1.26
C ASN A 68 -8.10 -13.32 -0.76
N VAL A 69 -7.27 -13.97 0.07
CA VAL A 69 -7.47 -15.36 0.52
C VAL A 69 -8.09 -15.44 1.93
N THR A 70 -8.29 -14.29 2.58
CA THR A 70 -8.95 -14.13 3.89
C THR A 70 -10.26 -13.38 3.74
#